data_AF-A0A8T6CM97-F1
#
_entry.id   AF-A0A8T6CM97-F1
#
_cell.length_a   1.000
_cell.length_b   1.000
_cell.length_c   1.000
_cell.angle_alpha   90.00
_cell.angle_beta   90.00
_cell.angle_gamma   90.00
#
_symmetry.space_group_name_H-M   'P 1'
#
loop_
_entity.id
_entity.type
_entity.pdbx_description
1 polymer ?
#
loop_
_entity_poly.entity_id
_entity_poly.type
_entity_poly.pdbx_seq_one_letter_code
_entity_poly.pdbx_strand_id
1 'polypeptide(L)'
;MNPWAKTKRNHGLEHATIALLLLPSVSGRPVAGYSIPTGFLVLGDIPTQQVEESAKEALRRMQAGEANLAVSPFCGTNIVVGAALATMASLGGYRMAGGGSRGLSRAFSNTMFAIVASRPLGRLVQERCTT
;
A
#
# COMPACT_ATOMS: atom_id res chain seq x y z
N MET A 1 -9.93 15.90 -14.98
CA MET A 1 -9.02 14.83 -14.47
C MET A 1 -9.30 13.53 -15.19
N ASN A 2 -8.25 12.82 -15.60
CA ASN A 2 -8.36 11.48 -16.18
C ASN A 2 -8.73 10.43 -15.09
N PRO A 3 -9.16 9.21 -15.47
CA PRO A 3 -9.56 8.18 -14.50
C PRO A 3 -8.47 7.84 -13.48
N TRP A 4 -7.21 7.81 -13.90
CA TRP A 4 -6.06 7.53 -13.05
C TRP A 4 -5.91 8.55 -11.90
N ALA A 5 -5.93 9.84 -12.21
CA ALA A 5 -5.81 10.90 -11.23
C ALA A 5 -6.99 10.90 -10.24
N LYS A 6 -8.19 10.50 -10.68
CA LYS A 6 -9.33 10.31 -9.78
C LYS A 6 -9.09 9.13 -8.83
N THR A 7 -8.67 7.97 -9.35
CA THR A 7 -8.33 6.80 -8.53
C THR A 7 -7.25 7.13 -7.50
N LYS A 8 -6.19 7.85 -7.89
CA LYS A 8 -5.13 8.29 -6.95
C LYS A 8 -5.70 9.05 -5.74
N ARG A 9 -6.54 10.05 -6.00
CA ARG A 9 -7.17 10.86 -4.94
C ARG A 9 -8.10 10.03 -4.05
N ASN A 10 -8.90 9.17 -4.66
CA ASN A 10 -9.82 8.30 -3.92
C ASN A 10 -9.06 7.28 -3.08
N HIS A 11 -7.94 6.76 -3.58
CA HIS A 11 -7.07 5.83 -2.87
C HIS A 11 -6.37 6.46 -1.67
N GLY A 12 -5.93 7.71 -1.78
CA GLY A 12 -5.47 8.47 -0.62
C GLY A 12 -6.56 8.63 0.44
N LEU A 13 -7.79 8.96 0.04
CA LEU A 13 -8.91 9.10 0.97
C LEU A 13 -9.35 7.75 1.58
N GLU A 14 -9.31 6.67 0.80
CA GLU A 14 -9.55 5.30 1.28
C GLU A 14 -8.56 4.95 2.39
N HIS A 15 -7.25 5.14 2.16
CA HIS A 15 -6.23 4.87 3.16
C HIS A 15 -6.45 5.67 4.45
N ALA A 16 -6.76 6.97 4.32
CA ALA A 16 -7.04 7.81 5.48
C ALA A 16 -8.28 7.33 6.24
N THR A 17 -9.33 6.93 5.52
CA THR A 17 -10.57 6.37 6.10
C THR A 17 -10.30 5.06 6.84
N ILE A 18 -9.59 4.12 6.20
CA ILE A 18 -9.19 2.83 6.79
C ILE A 18 -8.33 3.06 8.03
N ALA A 19 -7.39 4.02 8.00
CA ALA A 19 -6.54 4.33 9.15
C ALA A 19 -7.36 4.76 10.38
N LEU A 20 -8.44 5.53 10.17
CA LEU A 20 -9.36 5.89 11.26
C LEU A 20 -10.22 4.71 11.72
N LEU A 21 -10.74 3.91 10.79
CA LEU A 21 -11.56 2.73 11.11
C LEU A 21 -10.79 1.68 11.93
N LEU A 22 -9.49 1.54 11.68
CA LEU A 22 -8.60 0.62 12.42
C LEU A 22 -8.30 1.09 13.85
N LEU A 23 -8.62 2.34 14.22
CA LEU A 23 -8.46 2.79 15.60
C LEU A 23 -9.40 2.01 16.51
N PRO A 24 -8.92 1.48 17.66
CA PRO A 24 -9.76 0.75 18.62
C PRO A 24 -10.94 1.56 19.15
N SER A 25 -10.80 2.89 19.21
CA SER A 25 -11.85 3.82 19.62
C SER A 25 -12.96 3.99 18.59
N VAL A 26 -12.72 3.58 17.34
CA VAL A 26 -13.68 3.65 16.24
C VAL A 26 -14.27 2.26 16.02
N SER A 27 -13.52 1.34 15.42
CA SER A 27 -13.95 -0.06 15.29
C SER A 27 -12.94 -1.05 15.83
N GLY A 28 -11.64 -0.83 15.58
CA GLY A 28 -10.57 -1.78 15.88
C GLY A 28 -10.66 -3.12 15.12
N ARG A 29 -11.56 -3.24 14.13
CA ARG A 29 -11.82 -4.49 13.40
C ARG A 29 -11.01 -4.56 12.11
N PRO A 30 -10.64 -5.77 11.65
CA PRO A 30 -10.05 -5.95 10.33
C PRO A 30 -10.98 -5.42 9.23
N VAL A 31 -10.44 -4.59 8.36
CA VAL A 31 -11.16 -3.97 7.24
C VAL A 31 -10.22 -3.86 6.04
N ALA A 32 -10.77 -4.02 4.85
CA ALA A 32 -10.06 -3.81 3.58
C ALA A 32 -10.70 -2.69 2.78
N GLY A 33 -9.92 -2.03 1.93
CA GLY A 33 -10.39 -0.99 1.04
C GLY A 33 -10.10 -1.31 -0.43
N TYR A 34 -10.89 -0.72 -1.32
CA TYR A 34 -10.68 -0.83 -2.77
C TYR A 34 -11.12 0.44 -3.49
N SER A 35 -10.19 1.12 -4.15
CA SER A 35 -10.44 2.41 -4.82
C SER A 35 -10.70 2.31 -6.31
N ILE A 36 -11.64 3.13 -6.77
CA ILE A 36 -12.05 3.27 -8.16
C ILE A 36 -12.13 4.76 -8.54
N PRO A 37 -12.24 5.13 -9.83
CA PRO A 37 -12.30 6.53 -10.23
C PRO A 37 -13.49 7.33 -9.65
N THR A 38 -14.54 6.65 -9.20
CA THR A 38 -15.77 7.28 -8.66
C THR A 38 -15.85 7.31 -7.13
N GLY A 39 -14.91 6.66 -6.42
CA GLY A 39 -14.87 6.62 -4.97
C GLY A 39 -14.02 5.44 -4.48
N PHE A 40 -14.39 4.87 -3.34
CA PHE A 40 -13.78 3.65 -2.82
C PHE A 40 -14.83 2.80 -2.12
N LEU A 41 -14.50 1.53 -1.95
CA LEU A 41 -15.29 0.52 -1.28
C LEU A 41 -14.58 0.14 0.02
N VAL A 42 -15.37 -0.18 1.05
CA VAL A 42 -14.88 -0.69 2.34
C VAL A 42 -15.49 -2.07 2.54
N LEU A 43 -14.63 -3.04 2.83
CA LEU A 43 -14.98 -4.45 3.01
C LEU A 43 -14.68 -4.83 4.47
N GLY A 44 -15.74 -5.06 5.25
CA GLY A 44 -15.64 -5.45 6.66
C GLY A 44 -16.99 -5.36 7.36
N ASP A 45 -17.08 -5.92 8.57
CA ASP A 45 -18.25 -5.82 9.43
C ASP A 45 -18.24 -4.49 10.21
N ILE A 46 -18.55 -3.40 9.48
CA ILE A 46 -18.56 -2.02 9.96
C ILE A 46 -19.88 -1.35 9.55
N PRO A 47 -20.58 -0.66 10.47
CA PRO A 47 -21.77 0.11 10.14
C PRO A 47 -21.47 1.18 9.09
N THR A 48 -22.33 1.33 8.07
CA THR A 48 -22.13 2.32 6.99
C THR A 48 -21.99 3.75 7.51
N GLN A 49 -22.75 4.12 8.55
CA GLN A 49 -22.63 5.43 9.19
C GLN A 49 -21.22 5.69 9.72
N GLN A 50 -20.59 4.68 10.31
CA GLN A 50 -19.23 4.80 10.85
C GLN A 50 -18.19 4.95 9.74
N VAL A 51 -18.39 4.28 8.59
CA VAL A 51 -17.57 4.48 7.40
C VAL A 51 -17.71 5.93 6.89
N GLU A 52 -18.94 6.44 6.82
CA GLU A 52 -19.21 7.80 6.37
C GLU A 52 -18.60 8.87 7.29
N GLU A 53 -18.75 8.73 8.60
CA GLU A 53 -18.14 9.61 9.60
C GLU A 53 -16.61 9.59 9.50
N SER A 54 -16.03 8.40 9.39
CA SER A 54 -14.58 8.23 9.22
C SER A 54 -14.09 8.83 7.91
N ALA A 55 -14.83 8.70 6.81
CA ALA A 55 -14.45 9.28 5.52
C ALA A 55 -14.49 10.81 5.54
N LYS A 56 -15.51 11.40 6.18
CA LYS A 56 -15.62 12.85 6.35
C LYS A 56 -14.48 13.39 7.21
N GLU A 57 -14.19 12.73 8.33
CA GLU A 57 -13.11 13.14 9.23
C GLU A 57 -11.74 12.97 8.57
N ALA A 58 -11.51 11.86 7.87
CA ALA A 58 -10.30 11.63 7.09
C ALA A 58 -10.07 12.74 6.06
N LEU A 59 -11.10 13.09 5.29
CA LEU A 59 -11.02 14.18 4.31
C LEU A 59 -10.69 15.52 4.98
N ARG A 60 -11.36 15.84 6.09
CA ARG A 60 -11.13 17.06 6.86
C ARG A 60 -9.69 17.16 7.35
N ARG A 61 -9.16 16.09 7.94
CA ARG A 61 -7.77 16.03 8.45
C ARG A 61 -6.74 16.14 7.32
N MET A 62 -6.98 15.45 6.20
CA MET A 62 -6.12 15.57 5.01
C MET A 62 -6.08 16.99 4.46
N GLN A 63 -7.24 17.66 4.39
CA GLN A 63 -7.34 19.06 3.97
C GLN A 63 -6.69 20.03 4.98
N ALA A 64 -6.65 19.67 6.27
CA ALA A 64 -5.95 20.41 7.32
C ALA A 64 -4.42 20.18 7.31
N GLY A 65 -3.89 19.42 6.34
CA GLY A 65 -2.44 19.21 6.16
C GLY A 65 -1.93 17.85 6.61
N GLU A 66 -2.79 16.95 7.12
CA GLU A 66 -2.41 15.60 7.51
C GLU A 66 -2.28 14.64 6.31
N ALA A 67 -1.53 15.06 5.28
CA ALA A 67 -1.39 14.33 4.02
C ALA A 67 -0.80 12.91 4.19
N ASN A 68 -0.05 12.66 5.27
CA ASN A 68 0.52 11.34 5.59
C ASN A 68 -0.55 10.26 5.80
N LEU A 69 -1.79 10.64 6.13
CA LEU A 69 -2.93 9.70 6.24
C LEU A 69 -3.24 9.01 4.90
N ALA A 70 -2.84 9.60 3.77
CA ALA A 70 -3.00 9.00 2.45
C ALA A 70 -2.11 7.77 2.22
N VAL A 71 -1.12 7.51 3.08
CA VAL A 71 -0.10 6.48 2.86
C VAL A 71 -0.26 5.36 3.88
N SER A 72 -0.90 4.27 3.47
CA SER A 72 -1.00 3.04 4.28
C SER A 72 0.23 2.14 4.14
N PRO A 73 0.81 1.62 5.24
CA PRO A 73 1.87 0.61 5.17
C PRO A 73 1.38 -0.73 4.61
N PHE A 74 0.07 -0.99 4.63
CA PHE A 74 -0.55 -2.24 4.19
C PHE A 74 -1.10 -2.18 2.75
N CYS A 75 -0.76 -1.13 1.99
CA CYS A 75 -1.23 -0.95 0.62
C CYS A 75 -0.75 -2.07 -0.31
N GLY A 76 -1.64 -2.54 -1.20
CA GLY A 76 -1.32 -3.52 -2.23
C GLY A 76 -0.15 -3.11 -3.13
N THR A 77 0.05 -1.81 -3.38
CA THR A 77 1.20 -1.28 -4.11
C THR A 77 2.53 -1.69 -3.46
N ASN A 78 2.61 -1.69 -2.13
CA ASN A 78 3.83 -2.07 -1.41
C ASN A 78 4.14 -3.56 -1.59
N ILE A 79 3.11 -4.41 -1.58
CA ILE A 79 3.23 -5.86 -1.82
C ILE A 79 3.74 -6.10 -3.25
N VAL A 80 3.14 -5.45 -4.25
CA VAL A 80 3.53 -5.59 -5.67
C VAL A 80 4.98 -5.14 -5.88
N VAL A 81 5.37 -3.99 -5.32
CA VAL A 81 6.75 -3.49 -5.42
C VAL A 81 7.73 -4.46 -4.76
N GLY A 82 7.42 -4.95 -3.56
CA GLY A 82 8.26 -5.93 -2.87
C GLY A 82 8.41 -7.24 -3.63
N ALA A 83 7.31 -7.78 -4.17
CA ALA A 83 7.34 -8.98 -4.99
C ALA A 83 8.20 -8.78 -6.25
N ALA A 84 8.03 -7.67 -6.96
CA ALA A 84 8.82 -7.35 -8.15
C ALA A 84 10.32 -7.26 -7.83
N LEU A 85 10.69 -6.55 -6.76
CA LEU A 85 12.09 -6.42 -6.33
C LEU A 85 12.70 -7.77 -5.95
N ALA A 86 11.98 -8.57 -5.15
CA ALA A 86 12.42 -9.90 -4.74
C ALA A 86 12.63 -10.83 -5.94
N THR A 87 11.69 -10.85 -6.88
CA THR A 87 11.78 -11.66 -8.11
C THR A 87 12.96 -11.25 -8.97
N MET A 88 13.15 -9.95 -9.23
CA MET A 88 14.29 -9.45 -10.00
C MET A 88 15.62 -9.79 -9.33
N ALA A 89 15.73 -9.59 -8.02
CA ALA A 89 16.94 -9.85 -7.26
C ALA A 89 17.30 -11.35 -7.22
N SER A 90 16.29 -12.22 -7.05
CA SER A 90 16.45 -13.67 -7.08
C SER A 90 16.92 -14.17 -8.44
N LEU A 91 16.20 -13.82 -9.51
CA LEU A 91 16.53 -14.22 -10.89
C LEU A 91 17.90 -13.68 -11.32
N GLY A 92 18.18 -12.40 -11.03
CA GLY A 92 19.46 -11.78 -11.30
C GLY A 92 20.59 -12.49 -10.55
N GLY A 93 20.42 -12.71 -9.23
CA GLY A 93 21.39 -13.40 -8.40
C GLY A 93 21.70 -14.81 -8.89
N TYR A 94 20.67 -15.59 -9.25
CA TYR A 94 20.83 -16.95 -9.76
C TYR A 94 21.61 -16.98 -11.08
N ARG A 95 21.18 -16.15 -12.06
CA ARG A 95 21.79 -16.12 -13.39
C ARG A 95 23.22 -15.59 -13.36
N MET A 96 23.49 -14.53 -12.59
CA MET A 96 24.83 -13.93 -12.50
C MET A 96 25.86 -14.80 -11.78
N ALA A 97 25.45 -15.79 -10.97
CA ALA A 97 26.37 -16.75 -10.34
C ALA A 97 26.63 -18.01 -11.16
N GLY A 98 26.02 -18.16 -12.35
CA GLY A 98 26.15 -19.36 -13.18
C GLY A 98 25.30 -20.55 -12.72
N GLY A 99 24.27 -20.33 -11.89
CA GLY A 99 23.36 -21.38 -11.41
C GLY A 99 23.93 -22.29 -10.32
N GLY A 100 23.32 -23.47 -10.16
CA GLY A 100 23.70 -24.45 -9.13
C GLY A 100 23.58 -23.93 -7.70
N SER A 101 24.37 -24.48 -6.78
CA SER A 101 24.37 -24.08 -5.36
C SER A 101 24.80 -22.64 -5.14
N ARG A 102 25.83 -22.16 -5.87
CA ARG A 102 26.28 -20.76 -5.80
C ARG A 102 25.21 -19.78 -6.29
N GLY A 103 24.49 -20.13 -7.37
CA GLY A 103 23.35 -19.38 -7.87
C GLY A 103 22.23 -19.29 -6.84
N LEU A 104 21.90 -20.40 -6.19
CA LEU A 104 20.88 -20.45 -5.15
C LEU A 104 21.27 -19.58 -3.94
N SER A 105 22.51 -19.67 -3.46
CA SER A 105 23.00 -18.82 -2.36
C SER A 105 22.94 -17.33 -2.72
N ARG A 106 23.36 -16.94 -3.93
CA ARG A 106 23.26 -15.54 -4.37
C ARG A 106 21.82 -15.08 -4.52
N ALA A 107 20.93 -15.91 -5.08
CA ALA A 107 19.52 -15.60 -5.20
C ALA A 107 18.89 -15.35 -3.82
N PHE A 108 19.19 -16.20 -2.83
CA PHE A 108 18.72 -16.04 -1.47
C PHE A 108 19.20 -14.73 -0.83
N SER A 109 20.51 -14.48 -0.85
CA SER A 109 21.09 -13.24 -0.28
C SER A 109 20.53 -11.99 -0.94
N ASN A 110 20.45 -11.96 -2.28
CA ASN A 110 19.91 -10.81 -3.01
C ASN A 110 18.43 -10.57 -2.71
N THR A 111 17.64 -11.64 -2.58
CA THR A 111 16.22 -11.55 -2.20
C THR A 111 16.06 -10.93 -0.81
N MET A 112 16.90 -11.32 0.16
CA MET A 112 16.87 -10.71 1.50
C MET A 112 17.14 -9.20 1.44
N PHE A 113 18.15 -8.76 0.69
CA PHE A 113 18.43 -7.34 0.49
C PHE A 113 17.25 -6.61 -0.20
N ALA A 114 16.64 -7.24 -1.21
CA ALA A 114 15.50 -6.68 -1.91
C ALA A 114 14.28 -6.50 -1.00
N ILE A 115 14.00 -7.45 -0.10
CA ILE A 115 12.92 -7.33 0.88
C ILE A 115 13.17 -6.17 1.84
N VAL A 116 14.40 -5.98 2.33
CA VAL A 116 14.75 -4.83 3.18
C VAL A 116 14.55 -3.51 2.43
N ALA A 117 15.02 -3.43 1.18
CA ALA A 117 14.87 -2.25 0.33
C ALA A 117 13.40 -1.99 -0.10
N SER A 118 12.54 -3.01 -0.08
CA SER A 118 11.16 -2.89 -0.57
C SER A 118 10.30 -1.94 0.28
N ARG A 119 10.58 -1.79 1.57
CA ARG A 119 9.78 -0.94 2.47
C ARG A 119 9.83 0.55 2.06
N PRO A 120 11.01 1.20 1.97
CA PRO A 120 11.08 2.59 1.53
C PRO A 120 10.68 2.77 0.06
N LEU A 121 11.02 1.81 -0.81
CA LEU A 121 10.71 1.89 -2.24
C LEU A 121 9.21 1.76 -2.52
N GLY A 122 8.54 0.83 -1.84
CA GLY A 122 7.09 0.66 -1.91
C GLY A 122 6.37 1.94 -1.49
N ARG A 123 6.74 2.50 -0.34
CA ARG A 123 6.20 3.77 0.17
C ARG A 123 6.35 4.90 -0.85
N LEU A 124 7.52 5.04 -1.47
CA LEU A 124 7.78 6.09 -2.46
C LEU A 124 6.96 5.91 -3.75
N VAL A 125 6.82 4.67 -4.22
CA VAL A 125 5.96 4.36 -5.37
C VAL A 125 4.50 4.63 -5.02
N GLN A 126 4.07 4.24 -3.83
CA GLN A 126 2.72 4.48 -3.36
C GLN A 126 2.39 5.97 -3.36
N GLU A 127 3.24 6.78 -2.70
CA GLU A 127 3.12 8.24 -2.56
C GLU A 127 3.11 9.00 -3.89
N ARG A 128 3.85 8.52 -4.90
CA ARG A 128 3.99 9.23 -6.18
C ARG A 128 3.02 8.73 -7.24
N CYS A 129 2.77 7.43 -7.28
CA CYS A 129 2.05 6.80 -8.36
C CYS A 129 0.62 6.46 -7.97
N THR A 130 0.33 6.06 -6.74
CA THR A 130 -0.99 5.49 -6.40
C THR A 130 -1.83 6.33 -5.44
N THR A 131 -1.24 7.30 -4.76
CA THR A 131 -1.89 8.28 -3.89
C THR A 131 -1.42 9.67 -4.27
#